data_AF-A0A812VIT0-F1
#
_entry.id   AF-A0A812VIT0-F1
#
_cell.length_a   1.000
_cell.length_b   1.000
_cell.length_c   1.000
_cell.angle_alpha   90.00
_cell.angle_beta   90.00
_cell.angle_gamma   90.00
#
_symmetry.space_group_name_H-M   'P 1'
#
loop_
_entity.id
_entity.type
_entity.pdbx_description
1 polymer ?
#
loop_
_entity_poly.entity_id
_entity_poly.type
_entity_poly.pdbx_seq_one_letter_code
_entity_poly.pdbx_strand_id
1 'polypeptide(L)'
;MEGSWRRGIVGALAVTGAALSKLRPAKAGQYPVQGSDDIMAPKSHGSTDRPVQEGLRWNVDWNTADRICSFNRHFAEYAGYWRSTAFLTEANREGETFYDSVTGKPLFEAPKGRTWEQFEKESKSHGWPSFRDEEVNWENVRCLPGGECVSVDGTHLGHNIPDSNGNRYCINLVSVAGKPRLIG
;
A
#
# COMPACT_ATOMS: atom_id res chain seq x y z
N MET A 1 -29.78 57.12 31.58
CA MET A 1 -31.21 56.79 31.36
C MET A 1 -31.28 55.94 30.11
N GLU A 2 -31.82 54.73 30.27
CA GLU A 2 -32.50 53.84 29.31
C GLU A 2 -32.01 53.73 27.84
N GLY A 3 -31.92 52.57 27.20
CA GLY A 3 -32.34 51.23 27.58
C GLY A 3 -32.14 50.24 26.41
N SER A 4 -31.92 48.97 26.80
CA SER A 4 -32.33 47.71 26.16
C SER A 4 -32.54 47.65 24.64
N TRP A 5 -31.74 46.84 23.92
CA TRP A 5 -32.25 46.04 22.80
C TRP A 5 -31.61 44.63 22.77
N ARG A 6 -32.43 43.66 23.18
CA ARG A 6 -32.67 42.29 22.67
C ARG A 6 -31.49 41.36 22.36
N ARG A 7 -31.47 40.28 23.15
CA ARG A 7 -30.77 39.00 22.97
C ARG A 7 -31.18 38.33 21.65
N GLY A 8 -30.19 37.92 20.85
CA GLY A 8 -30.32 37.06 19.68
C GLY A 8 -29.50 35.78 19.87
N ILE A 9 -30.15 34.64 19.63
CA ILE A 9 -29.78 33.27 19.98
C ILE A 9 -28.50 32.77 19.28
N VAL A 10 -27.77 31.96 20.04
CA VAL A 10 -26.58 31.17 19.69
C VAL A 10 -26.91 30.16 18.57
N GLY A 11 -26.08 30.11 17.54
CA GLY A 11 -26.11 29.08 16.51
C GLY A 11 -24.70 28.65 16.13
N ALA A 12 -23.95 28.10 17.09
CA ALA A 12 -22.67 27.46 16.79
C ALA A 12 -22.96 26.14 16.05
N LEU A 13 -22.72 26.12 14.74
CA LEU A 13 -22.60 24.86 14.00
C LEU A 13 -21.38 24.12 14.58
N ALA A 14 -21.62 23.14 15.43
CA ALA A 14 -20.62 22.15 15.79
C ALA A 14 -20.32 21.33 14.53
N VAL A 15 -19.22 21.64 13.84
CA VAL A 15 -18.61 20.71 12.89
C VAL A 15 -18.13 19.54 13.74
N THR A 16 -18.88 18.45 13.70
CA THR A 16 -18.50 17.19 14.33
C THR A 16 -17.22 16.71 13.64
N GLY A 17 -16.08 16.94 14.31
CA GLY A 17 -14.79 16.36 13.95
C GLY A 17 -14.83 14.84 14.15
N ALA A 18 -15.43 14.14 13.19
CA ALA A 18 -15.46 12.69 13.12
C ALA A 18 -14.86 12.27 11.77
N ALA A 19 -13.53 12.19 11.71
CA ALA A 19 -12.77 11.26 10.85
C ALA A 19 -11.23 11.39 11.00
N LEU A 20 -10.70 11.89 12.12
CA LEU A 20 -9.25 11.85 12.40
C LEU A 20 -8.98 11.36 13.82
N SER A 21 -9.31 10.10 14.07
CA SER A 21 -8.70 9.22 15.09
C SER A 21 -9.40 7.86 14.92
N LYS A 22 -8.74 6.72 14.75
CA LYS A 22 -7.62 6.18 15.51
C LYS A 22 -6.94 5.10 14.66
N LEU A 23 -5.93 5.45 13.87
CA LEU A 23 -4.90 4.44 13.56
C LEU A 23 -4.06 4.31 14.82
N ARG A 24 -4.32 3.25 15.60
CA ARG A 24 -3.44 2.89 16.72
C ARG A 24 -2.08 2.52 16.10
N PRO A 25 -0.95 3.08 16.57
CA PRO A 25 0.35 2.53 16.23
C PRO A 25 0.35 1.07 16.69
N ALA A 26 0.84 0.17 15.82
CA ALA A 26 0.99 -1.23 16.16
C ALA A 26 1.86 -1.35 17.42
N LYS A 27 1.48 -2.24 18.36
CA LYS A 27 2.38 -2.64 19.44
C LYS A 27 3.66 -3.19 18.80
N ALA A 28 4.82 -2.78 19.29
CA ALA A 28 6.08 -3.41 18.92
C ALA A 28 5.98 -4.92 19.09
N GLY A 29 6.23 -5.69 18.02
CA GLY A 29 6.38 -7.15 18.08
C GLY A 29 5.23 -8.03 17.57
N GLN A 30 4.23 -7.52 16.83
CA GLN A 30 3.22 -8.39 16.21
C GLN A 30 2.97 -8.00 14.75
N TYR A 31 3.71 -8.63 13.83
CA TYR A 31 3.49 -8.54 12.40
C TYR A 31 2.68 -9.75 11.89
N PRO A 32 1.88 -9.58 10.82
CA PRO A 32 1.63 -8.32 10.12
C PRO A 32 0.71 -7.38 10.91
N VAL A 33 0.87 -6.07 10.70
CA VAL A 33 -0.06 -5.07 11.23
C VAL A 33 -1.42 -5.25 10.55
N GLN A 34 -2.43 -5.61 11.35
CA GLN A 34 -3.78 -5.88 10.87
C GLN A 34 -4.53 -4.59 10.49
N GLY A 35 -5.27 -4.64 9.37
CA GLY A 35 -6.25 -3.64 8.95
C GLY A 35 -7.68 -4.19 8.98
N SER A 36 -8.68 -3.33 8.81
CA SER A 36 -10.07 -3.73 8.58
C SER A 36 -10.40 -3.78 7.09
N ASP A 37 -11.36 -4.62 6.72
CA ASP A 37 -11.86 -4.72 5.33
C ASP A 37 -12.36 -3.37 4.78
N ASP A 38 -12.77 -2.44 5.65
CA ASP A 38 -13.22 -1.10 5.27
C ASP A 38 -12.15 -0.29 4.51
N ILE A 39 -10.86 -0.63 4.65
CA ILE A 39 -9.77 -0.01 3.87
C ILE A 39 -10.02 -0.22 2.37
N MET A 40 -10.59 -1.36 1.99
CA MET A 40 -10.88 -1.73 0.60
C MET A 40 -12.33 -1.43 0.20
N ALA A 41 -13.10 -0.70 1.02
CA ALA A 41 -14.44 -0.27 0.66
C ALA A 41 -14.41 0.55 -0.64
N PRO A 42 -15.48 0.48 -1.45
CA PRO A 42 -15.58 1.25 -2.69
C PRO A 42 -15.33 2.74 -2.48
N LYS A 43 -14.55 3.33 -3.39
CA LYS A 43 -14.19 4.75 -3.49
C LYS A 43 -14.52 5.24 -4.91
N SER A 44 -13.94 6.36 -5.33
CA SER A 44 -14.18 6.93 -6.66
C SER A 44 -13.63 6.08 -7.81
N HIS A 45 -12.67 5.20 -7.57
CA HIS A 45 -12.06 4.34 -8.59
C HIS A 45 -11.85 2.92 -8.04
N GLY A 46 -12.93 2.14 -7.94
CA GLY A 46 -12.87 0.80 -7.34
C GLY A 46 -12.59 0.89 -5.84
N SER A 47 -11.54 0.24 -5.34
CA SER A 47 -11.11 0.36 -3.94
C SER A 47 -10.17 1.55 -3.67
N THR A 48 -9.83 2.35 -4.67
CA THR A 48 -8.90 3.49 -4.55
C THR A 48 -9.58 4.79 -4.96
N ASP A 49 -9.03 5.94 -4.55
CA ASP A 49 -9.63 7.25 -4.89
C ASP A 49 -9.40 7.67 -6.35
N ARG A 50 -8.42 7.08 -7.04
CA ARG A 50 -7.98 7.50 -8.37
C ARG A 50 -7.27 6.34 -9.07
N PRO A 51 -7.15 6.35 -10.41
CA PRO A 51 -6.37 5.34 -11.11
C PRO A 51 -4.88 5.37 -10.72
N VAL A 52 -4.18 4.30 -11.09
CA VAL A 52 -2.71 4.27 -10.97
C VAL A 52 -2.07 5.44 -11.73
N GLN A 53 -0.91 5.88 -11.25
CA GLN A 53 -0.13 6.96 -11.87
C GLN A 53 0.16 6.66 -13.34
N GLU A 54 0.22 7.70 -14.17
CA GLU A 54 0.75 7.58 -15.52
C GLU A 54 2.27 7.37 -15.51
N GLY A 55 2.77 6.57 -16.45
CA GLY A 55 4.21 6.31 -16.59
C GLY A 55 4.81 5.66 -15.35
N LEU A 56 4.22 4.55 -14.87
CA LEU A 56 4.78 3.73 -13.81
C LEU A 56 6.22 3.28 -14.12
N ARG A 57 7.00 3.00 -13.08
CA ARG A 57 8.38 2.52 -13.18
C ARG A 57 8.43 1.14 -13.85
N TRP A 58 9.63 0.80 -14.32
CA TRP A 58 9.97 -0.55 -14.77
C TRP A 58 9.20 -1.05 -15.98
N ASN A 59 8.54 -0.18 -16.74
CA ASN A 59 7.77 -0.55 -17.93
C ASN A 59 6.67 -1.59 -17.64
N VAL A 60 6.00 -1.45 -16.50
CA VAL A 60 4.82 -2.26 -16.19
C VAL A 60 3.61 -1.83 -17.05
N ASP A 61 2.70 -2.75 -17.32
CA ASP A 61 1.50 -2.51 -18.10
C ASP A 61 0.47 -1.75 -17.25
N TRP A 62 0.11 -0.56 -17.72
CA TRP A 62 -0.76 0.35 -16.98
C TRP A 62 -2.17 -0.22 -16.76
N ASN A 63 -2.75 -0.88 -17.77
CA ASN A 63 -4.10 -1.45 -17.67
C ASN A 63 -4.16 -2.60 -16.66
N THR A 64 -3.13 -3.44 -16.66
CA THR A 64 -2.97 -4.51 -15.66
C THR A 64 -2.79 -3.92 -14.27
N ALA A 65 -1.96 -2.88 -14.13
CA ALA A 65 -1.77 -2.18 -12.87
C ALA A 65 -3.08 -1.60 -12.33
N ASP A 66 -3.84 -0.87 -13.15
CA ASP A 66 -5.08 -0.23 -12.73
C ASP A 66 -6.13 -1.27 -12.28
N ARG A 67 -6.28 -2.34 -13.07
CA ARG A 67 -7.17 -3.45 -12.74
C ARG A 67 -6.78 -4.14 -11.44
N ILE A 68 -5.49 -4.46 -11.26
CA ILE A 68 -5.00 -5.19 -10.08
C ILE A 68 -5.05 -4.32 -8.82
N CYS A 69 -4.68 -3.05 -8.91
CA CYS A 69 -4.64 -2.12 -7.78
C CYS A 69 -6.04 -1.79 -7.24
N SER A 70 -7.00 -1.56 -8.15
CA SER A 70 -8.24 -0.86 -7.82
C SER A 70 -9.49 -1.72 -7.98
N PHE A 71 -9.45 -2.78 -8.80
CA PHE A 71 -10.63 -3.56 -9.17
C PHE A 71 -10.48 -5.06 -8.90
N ASN A 72 -9.52 -5.43 -8.06
CA ASN A 72 -9.23 -6.81 -7.72
C ASN A 72 -8.89 -6.95 -6.23
N ARG A 73 -9.34 -8.05 -5.62
CA ARG A 73 -9.09 -8.38 -4.20
C ARG A 73 -8.60 -9.81 -3.96
N HIS A 74 -8.54 -10.63 -5.02
CA HIS A 74 -8.29 -12.07 -4.87
C HIS A 74 -7.20 -12.59 -5.81
N PHE A 75 -7.02 -11.97 -6.97
CA PHE A 75 -6.05 -12.41 -7.96
C PHE A 75 -4.76 -11.60 -7.88
N ALA A 76 -3.76 -12.04 -8.62
CA ALA A 76 -2.49 -11.35 -8.78
C ALA A 76 -2.22 -11.13 -10.27
N GLU A 77 -1.23 -10.29 -10.59
CA GLU A 77 -0.51 -10.43 -11.85
C GLU A 77 0.03 -11.87 -11.98
N TYR A 78 0.23 -12.37 -13.20
CA TYR A 78 0.67 -13.75 -13.37
C TYR A 78 2.07 -13.97 -12.78
N ALA A 79 2.31 -15.18 -12.25
CA ALA A 79 3.59 -15.53 -11.64
C ALA A 79 4.74 -15.33 -12.64
N GLY A 80 5.74 -14.54 -12.25
CA GLY A 80 6.90 -14.23 -13.07
C GLY A 80 6.75 -13.01 -13.97
N TYR A 81 5.59 -12.34 -14.02
CA TYR A 81 5.39 -11.09 -14.79
C TYR A 81 6.50 -10.07 -14.52
N TRP A 82 6.82 -9.84 -13.25
CA TRP A 82 7.87 -8.92 -12.82
C TRP A 82 9.23 -9.14 -13.50
N ARG A 83 9.54 -10.36 -13.98
CA ARG A 83 10.79 -10.68 -14.67
C ARG A 83 10.82 -10.26 -16.14
N SER A 84 9.66 -10.02 -16.76
CA SER A 84 9.59 -9.47 -18.11
C SER A 84 9.59 -7.93 -18.14
N THR A 85 9.69 -7.31 -16.96
CA THR A 85 9.74 -5.85 -16.79
C THR A 85 11.20 -5.39 -16.66
N ALA A 86 11.43 -4.07 -16.61
CA ALA A 86 12.76 -3.52 -16.40
C ALA A 86 13.20 -3.51 -14.91
N PHE A 87 12.41 -4.08 -14.00
CA PHE A 87 12.68 -4.01 -12.56
C PHE A 87 14.05 -4.59 -12.16
N LEU A 88 14.37 -5.81 -12.59
CA LEU A 88 15.63 -6.48 -12.21
C LEU A 88 16.89 -5.79 -12.76
N THR A 89 16.73 -5.01 -13.83
CA THR A 89 17.81 -4.25 -14.46
C THR A 89 17.96 -2.84 -13.88
N GLU A 90 16.87 -2.23 -13.41
CA GLU A 90 16.85 -0.83 -12.98
C GLU A 90 16.83 -0.64 -11.45
N ALA A 91 16.46 -1.66 -10.68
CA ALA A 91 16.34 -1.52 -9.23
C ALA A 91 17.68 -1.26 -8.53
N ASN A 92 17.64 -0.39 -7.52
CA ASN A 92 18.75 -0.17 -6.60
C ASN A 92 18.96 -1.40 -5.71
N ARG A 93 20.01 -2.16 -6.00
CA ARG A 93 20.29 -3.42 -5.28
C ARG A 93 20.76 -3.22 -3.84
N GLU A 94 21.14 -2.01 -3.46
CA GLU A 94 21.54 -1.66 -2.09
C GLU A 94 20.34 -1.32 -1.19
N GLY A 95 19.17 -1.03 -1.78
CA GLY A 95 17.98 -0.57 -1.06
C GLY A 95 16.99 0.12 -1.99
N GLU A 96 16.16 -0.67 -2.68
CA GLU A 96 15.11 -0.17 -3.57
C GLU A 96 13.86 0.18 -2.76
N THR A 97 13.33 1.38 -2.95
CA THR A 97 12.04 1.77 -2.39
C THR A 97 10.91 1.49 -3.37
N PHE A 98 9.89 0.80 -2.89
CA PHE A 98 8.71 0.38 -3.64
C PHE A 98 7.55 1.29 -3.29
N TYR A 99 7.04 2.03 -4.28
CA TYR A 99 6.01 3.04 -4.08
C TYR A 99 4.66 2.57 -4.60
N ASP A 100 3.60 2.87 -3.85
CA ASP A 100 2.21 2.64 -4.25
C ASP A 100 1.96 3.20 -5.66
N SER A 101 1.55 2.35 -6.59
CA SER A 101 1.27 2.74 -7.97
C SER A 101 0.15 3.75 -8.10
N VAL A 102 -0.72 3.91 -7.10
CA VAL A 102 -1.79 4.92 -7.07
C VAL A 102 -1.30 6.20 -6.41
N THR A 103 -0.79 6.09 -5.17
CA THR A 103 -0.57 7.27 -4.33
C THR A 103 0.85 7.82 -4.41
N GLY A 104 1.84 6.99 -4.75
CA GLY A 104 3.27 7.29 -4.70
C GLY A 104 3.86 7.26 -3.28
N LYS A 105 3.13 6.75 -2.29
CA LYS A 105 3.64 6.57 -0.92
C LYS A 105 4.60 5.37 -0.85
N PRO A 106 5.66 5.42 -0.04
CA PRO A 106 6.56 4.29 0.14
C PRO A 106 5.86 3.16 0.89
N LEU A 107 5.82 1.97 0.29
CA LEU A 107 5.18 0.77 0.83
C LEU A 107 6.19 -0.26 1.33
N PHE A 108 7.28 -0.45 0.60
CA PHE A 108 8.34 -1.40 0.96
C PHE A 108 9.71 -0.82 0.66
N GLU A 109 10.73 -1.36 1.32
CA GLU A 109 12.13 -1.11 1.00
C GLU A 109 12.90 -2.42 1.11
N ALA A 110 13.50 -2.87 0.00
CA ALA A 110 14.23 -4.13 -0.04
C ALA A 110 15.55 -3.97 -0.83
N PRO A 111 16.63 -4.63 -0.37
CA PRO A 111 16.64 -5.61 0.71
C PRO A 111 16.86 -4.94 2.08
N LYS A 112 16.31 -5.53 3.16
CA LYS A 112 16.65 -5.17 4.55
C LYS A 112 16.85 -6.42 5.39
N GLY A 113 17.94 -6.46 6.16
CA GLY A 113 18.28 -7.64 6.96
C GLY A 113 18.73 -8.87 6.14
N ARG A 114 18.91 -8.70 4.82
CA ARG A 114 19.35 -9.72 3.86
C ARG A 114 20.03 -9.07 2.65
N THR A 115 20.62 -9.86 1.76
CA THR A 115 21.20 -9.35 0.50
C THR A 115 20.15 -9.29 -0.62
N TRP A 116 20.46 -8.53 -1.68
CA TRP A 116 19.63 -8.49 -2.89
C TRP A 116 19.46 -9.87 -3.51
N GLU A 117 20.52 -10.68 -3.56
CA GLU A 117 20.46 -12.04 -4.12
C GLU A 117 19.50 -12.93 -3.34
N GLN A 118 19.41 -12.75 -2.02
CA GLN A 118 18.45 -13.46 -1.18
C GLN A 118 17.02 -13.01 -1.47
N PHE A 119 16.77 -11.70 -1.56
CA PHE A 119 15.48 -11.13 -1.99
C PHE A 119 15.05 -11.65 -3.37
N GLU A 120 15.94 -11.58 -4.36
CA GLU A 120 15.67 -11.99 -5.73
C GLU A 120 15.45 -13.49 -5.84
N LYS A 121 16.27 -14.31 -5.15
CA LYS A 121 16.12 -15.77 -5.14
C LYS A 121 14.77 -16.19 -4.53
N GLU A 122 14.40 -15.61 -3.40
CA GLU A 122 13.11 -15.90 -2.77
C GLU A 122 11.94 -15.48 -3.67
N SER A 123 12.00 -14.26 -4.21
CA SER A 123 11.00 -13.75 -5.15
C SER A 123 10.88 -14.63 -6.39
N LYS A 124 12.00 -15.18 -6.89
CA LYS A 124 12.00 -16.12 -8.01
C LYS A 124 11.38 -17.47 -7.65
N SER A 125 11.62 -17.97 -6.44
CA SER A 125 11.05 -19.24 -5.99
C SER A 125 9.52 -19.17 -5.88
N HIS A 126 8.97 -18.02 -5.52
CA HIS A 126 7.54 -17.85 -5.28
C HIS A 126 6.76 -17.21 -6.42
N GLY A 127 7.45 -16.59 -7.39
CA GLY A 127 6.83 -16.03 -8.59
C GLY A 127 6.57 -14.53 -8.54
N TRP A 128 6.67 -13.89 -7.37
CA TRP A 128 6.45 -12.46 -7.17
C TRP A 128 7.50 -11.87 -6.22
N PRO A 129 7.80 -10.56 -6.32
CA PRO A 129 8.51 -9.83 -5.27
C PRO A 129 7.99 -10.23 -3.88
N SER A 130 8.88 -10.80 -3.05
CA SER A 130 8.54 -11.41 -1.77
C SER A 130 9.25 -10.66 -0.65
N PHE A 131 8.49 -9.97 0.20
CA PHE A 131 9.03 -9.12 1.27
C PHE A 131 8.93 -9.78 2.65
N ARG A 132 9.82 -9.40 3.56
CA ARG A 132 9.80 -9.78 4.99
C ARG A 132 9.41 -8.60 5.88
N ASP A 133 9.13 -8.86 7.15
CA ASP A 133 8.55 -7.88 8.09
C ASP A 133 9.34 -6.57 8.18
N GLU A 134 10.67 -6.64 8.10
CA GLU A 134 11.60 -5.49 8.17
C GLU A 134 11.61 -4.64 6.89
N GLU A 135 11.13 -5.19 5.78
CA GLU A 135 11.08 -4.55 4.46
C GLU A 135 9.73 -3.84 4.22
N VAL A 136 8.76 -3.97 5.14
CA VAL A 136 7.43 -3.35 5.01
C VAL A 136 7.38 -2.00 5.73
N ASN A 137 6.89 -0.97 5.05
CA ASN A 137 6.51 0.28 5.69
C ASN A 137 5.11 0.13 6.33
N TRP A 138 5.10 -0.25 7.61
CA TRP A 138 3.88 -0.45 8.40
C TRP A 138 3.10 0.84 8.69
N GLU A 139 3.58 2.02 8.33
CA GLU A 139 2.73 3.22 8.32
C GLU A 139 1.72 3.19 7.17
N ASN A 140 2.12 2.60 6.02
CA ASN A 140 1.36 2.63 4.78
C ASN A 140 0.78 1.27 4.33
N VAL A 141 1.16 0.16 4.96
CA VAL A 141 0.70 -1.20 4.60
C VAL A 141 -0.09 -1.86 5.73
N ARG A 142 -1.14 -2.60 5.38
CA ARG A 142 -1.90 -3.47 6.30
C ARG A 142 -2.10 -4.85 5.69
N CYS A 143 -2.25 -5.86 6.55
CA CYS A 143 -2.83 -7.14 6.17
C CYS A 143 -4.26 -7.23 6.70
N LEU A 144 -5.18 -7.67 5.85
CA LEU A 144 -6.57 -7.91 6.20
C LEU A 144 -6.77 -9.35 6.68
N PRO A 145 -7.90 -9.66 7.35
CA PRO A 145 -8.31 -11.03 7.59
C PRO A 145 -8.26 -11.86 6.31
N GLY A 146 -7.67 -13.06 6.37
CA GLY A 146 -7.45 -13.91 5.19
C GLY A 146 -6.13 -13.64 4.45
N GLY A 147 -5.34 -12.63 4.87
CA GLY A 147 -3.98 -12.42 4.43
C GLY A 147 -3.82 -11.45 3.26
N GLU A 148 -4.87 -10.79 2.77
CA GLU A 148 -4.76 -9.76 1.74
C GLU A 148 -3.88 -8.59 2.24
N CYS A 149 -2.85 -8.25 1.47
CA CYS A 149 -1.99 -7.08 1.73
C CYS A 149 -2.49 -5.89 0.93
N VAL A 150 -2.66 -4.76 1.62
CA VAL A 150 -3.23 -3.54 1.04
C VAL A 150 -2.46 -2.31 1.48
N SER A 151 -2.47 -1.25 0.67
CA SER A 151 -2.09 0.07 1.16
C SER A 151 -3.20 0.64 2.04
N VAL A 152 -2.85 1.53 2.97
CA VAL A 152 -3.84 2.22 3.82
C VAL A 152 -4.83 3.07 3.03
N ASP A 153 -4.53 3.37 1.76
CA ASP A 153 -5.39 4.13 0.85
C ASP A 153 -6.27 3.24 -0.05
N GLY A 154 -6.18 1.91 0.11
CA GLY A 154 -7.05 0.94 -0.57
C GLY A 154 -6.48 0.31 -1.84
N THR A 155 -5.18 0.43 -2.09
CA THR A 155 -4.51 -0.29 -3.19
C THR A 155 -4.35 -1.76 -2.83
N HIS A 156 -4.85 -2.67 -3.65
CA HIS A 156 -4.54 -4.10 -3.52
C HIS A 156 -3.07 -4.35 -3.89
N LEU A 157 -2.29 -4.90 -2.95
CA LEU A 157 -0.86 -5.13 -3.13
C LEU A 157 -0.54 -6.59 -3.43
N GLY A 158 -1.23 -7.53 -2.78
CA GLY A 158 -0.97 -8.96 -2.88
C GLY A 158 -1.40 -9.67 -1.61
N HIS A 159 -0.62 -10.64 -1.13
CA HIS A 159 -1.00 -11.43 0.05
C HIS A 159 0.20 -11.79 0.94
N ASN A 160 -0.04 -11.86 2.25
CA ASN A 160 0.83 -12.53 3.20
C ASN A 160 0.59 -14.03 3.12
N ILE A 161 1.63 -14.77 2.75
CA ILE A 161 1.62 -16.22 2.64
C ILE A 161 2.78 -16.76 3.48
N PRO A 162 2.60 -16.87 4.81
CA PRO A 162 3.65 -17.29 5.72
C PRO A 162 4.26 -18.63 5.35
N ASP A 163 5.54 -18.79 5.66
CA ASP A 163 6.31 -20.02 5.49
C ASP A 163 7.07 -20.35 6.78
N SER A 164 7.97 -21.34 6.74
CA SER A 164 8.77 -21.75 7.90
C SER A 164 9.68 -20.65 8.45
N ASN A 165 9.90 -19.56 7.71
CA ASN A 165 10.73 -18.42 8.10
C ASN A 165 9.89 -17.23 8.61
N GLY A 166 8.57 -17.39 8.74
CA GLY A 166 7.65 -16.36 9.20
C GLY A 166 6.81 -15.75 8.09
N ASN A 167 6.40 -14.50 8.26
CA ASN A 167 5.58 -13.79 7.27
C ASN A 167 6.32 -13.62 5.94
N ARG A 168 5.59 -13.73 4.83
CA ARG A 168 6.13 -13.51 3.49
C ARG A 168 5.08 -12.85 2.63
N TYR A 169 5.33 -11.59 2.29
CA TYR A 169 4.40 -10.78 1.53
C TYR A 169 4.69 -10.93 0.04
N CYS A 170 3.89 -11.75 -0.65
CA CYS A 170 3.88 -11.87 -2.11
C CYS A 170 3.15 -10.66 -2.70
N ILE A 171 3.88 -9.75 -3.34
CA ILE A 171 3.35 -8.48 -3.80
C ILE A 171 3.42 -8.39 -5.34
N ASN A 172 2.33 -7.93 -5.95
CA ASN A 172 2.27 -7.60 -7.36
C ASN A 172 3.25 -6.47 -7.67
N LEU A 173 4.18 -6.67 -8.61
CA LEU A 173 5.08 -5.59 -9.03
C LEU A 173 4.29 -4.39 -9.54
N VAL A 174 3.21 -4.63 -10.29
CA VAL A 174 2.35 -3.56 -10.81
C VAL A 174 1.76 -2.66 -9.73
N SER A 175 1.60 -3.14 -8.49
CA SER A 175 1.04 -2.35 -7.37
C SER A 175 2.07 -1.49 -6.65
N VAL A 176 3.36 -1.72 -6.92
CA VAL A 176 4.49 -1.05 -6.25
C VAL A 176 5.47 -0.37 -7.21
N ALA A 177 5.01 -0.13 -8.43
CA ALA A 177 5.74 0.51 -9.51
C ALA A 177 5.50 2.03 -9.58
N GLY A 178 4.86 2.62 -8.56
CA GLY A 178 4.64 4.05 -8.50
C GLY A 178 5.94 4.85 -8.49
N LYS A 179 5.85 6.13 -8.79
CA LYS A 179 6.91 7.12 -8.56
C LYS A 179 6.66 7.83 -7.22
N PRO A 180 7.72 8.24 -6.50
CA PRO A 180 7.55 9.06 -5.31
C PRO A 180 6.79 10.33 -5.70
N ARG A 181 5.78 10.69 -4.90
CA ARG A 181 5.15 12.00 -5.06
C ARG A 181 6.19 13.05 -4.66
N LEU A 182 6.63 13.86 -5.62
CA LEU A 182 7.28 15.11 -5.29
C LEU A 182 6.22 15.94 -4.55
N ILE A 183 6.42 16.14 -3.25
CA ILE A 183 5.70 17.15 -2.49
C ILE A 183 6.09 18.49 -3.11
N GLY A 184 5.19 19.03 -3.93
CA GLY A 184 5.22 20.41 -4.39
C GLY A 184 4.58 21.33 -3.36
#